data_AF-A0A352S9J6-F1
#
_entry.id   AF-A0A352S9J6-F1
#
_cell.length_a   1.000
_cell.length_b   1.000
_cell.length_c   1.000
_cell.angle_alpha   90.00
_cell.angle_beta   90.00
_cell.angle_gamma   90.00
#
_symmetry.space_group_name_H-M   'P 1'
#
loop_
_entity.id
_entity.type
_entity.pdbx_description
1 polymer ?
#
loop_
_entity_poly.entity_id
_entity_poly.type
_entity_poly.pdbx_seq_one_letter_code
_entity_poly.pdbx_strand_id
1 'polypeptide(L)'
;MQDLGLSHLWSQGDFVMRATAIILLIMSLLSWIVILTKAWDLIRLKKMAHGAEKRFWHSDDFDHALDTLGANDANPFRMLAVTGREAAQHHRASQPQLHDALDISDWLTRSLKSAIDEAVARMQSGLAILASVGSTAPFVGLFGTVWGIYHALIGIGASGVPTIDKVAGPVGEALIMTAFGLAVAIPAVLGYNALSRGNKGVISKLNRFAHDLHAYFVTGARVRPTTGGTRANDASVRLAVKNKVSSADAGRRAAWRSDEPFA
;
A
#
# COMPACT_ATOMS: atom_id res chain seq x y z
N MET A 1 -6.76 -43.51 24.03
CA MET A 1 -6.67 -42.61 22.86
C MET A 1 -6.53 -41.19 23.38
N GLN A 2 -5.83 -40.35 22.64
CA GLN A 2 -5.20 -39.11 23.10
C GLN A 2 -6.23 -38.02 23.47
N ASP A 3 -6.38 -37.71 24.76
CA ASP A 3 -6.93 -36.43 25.23
C ASP A 3 -5.78 -35.50 25.65
N LEU A 4 -4.81 -35.33 24.75
CA LEU A 4 -3.63 -34.49 24.96
C LEU A 4 -4.02 -33.01 24.85
N GLY A 5 -3.84 -32.27 25.94
CA GLY A 5 -3.57 -30.84 25.94
C GLY A 5 -4.77 -29.94 26.20
N LEU A 6 -5.76 -29.89 25.30
CA LEU A 6 -6.73 -28.79 25.30
C LEU A 6 -7.82 -28.88 26.39
N SER A 7 -8.30 -30.08 26.71
CA SER A 7 -9.35 -30.29 27.73
C SER A 7 -8.81 -30.17 29.17
N HIS A 8 -7.56 -30.59 29.41
CA HIS A 8 -6.88 -30.38 30.68
C HIS A 8 -6.52 -28.88 30.89
N LEU A 9 -6.01 -28.20 29.86
CA LEU A 9 -5.84 -26.74 29.83
C LEU A 9 -7.15 -25.99 30.12
N TRP A 10 -8.29 -26.49 29.63
CA TRP A 10 -9.61 -25.90 29.86
C TRP A 10 -10.30 -26.35 31.16
N SER A 11 -9.69 -27.19 31.99
CA SER A 11 -10.26 -27.51 33.33
C SER A 11 -9.42 -26.92 34.46
N GLN A 12 -8.10 -26.77 34.27
CA GLN A 12 -7.20 -26.11 35.23
C GLN A 12 -6.81 -24.67 34.87
N GLY A 13 -7.03 -24.23 33.62
CA GLY A 13 -6.59 -22.92 33.17
C GLY A 13 -7.31 -21.79 33.88
N ASP A 14 -6.52 -20.96 34.57
CA ASP A 14 -6.92 -19.71 35.22
C ASP A 14 -7.74 -18.83 34.25
N PHE A 15 -8.75 -18.14 34.79
CA PHE A 15 -9.70 -17.33 34.02
C PHE A 15 -8.99 -16.35 33.07
N VAL A 16 -7.89 -15.77 33.54
CA VAL A 16 -7.08 -14.81 32.78
C VAL A 16 -6.45 -15.44 31.54
N MET A 17 -5.88 -16.65 31.64
CA MET A 17 -5.26 -17.32 30.49
C MET A 17 -6.29 -17.58 29.38
N ARG A 18 -7.50 -18.02 29.74
CA ARG A 18 -8.56 -18.25 28.75
C ARG A 18 -9.03 -16.95 28.12
N ALA A 19 -9.18 -15.90 28.91
CA ALA A 19 -9.56 -14.59 28.41
C ALA A 19 -8.52 -14.07 27.39
N THR A 20 -7.23 -14.17 27.71
CA THR A 20 -6.15 -13.80 26.79
C THR A 20 -6.16 -14.63 25.50
N ALA A 21 -6.37 -15.95 25.60
CA ALA A 21 -6.47 -16.82 24.42
C ALA A 21 -7.67 -16.45 23.53
N ILE A 22 -8.83 -16.15 24.12
CA ILE A 22 -10.02 -15.71 23.38
C ILE A 22 -9.78 -14.36 22.70
N ILE A 23 -9.10 -13.42 23.36
CA ILE A 23 -8.74 -12.13 22.76
C ILE A 23 -7.84 -12.34 21.54
N LEU A 24 -6.80 -13.17 21.65
CA LEU A 24 -5.92 -13.50 20.53
C LEU A 24 -6.69 -14.18 19.38
N LEU A 25 -7.64 -15.06 19.70
CA LEU A 25 -8.48 -15.70 18.69
C LEU A 25 -9.36 -14.69 17.94
N ILE A 26 -9.98 -13.75 18.66
CA ILE A 26 -10.78 -12.67 18.06
C ILE A 26 -9.90 -11.78 17.19
N MET A 27 -8.72 -11.38 17.67
CA MET A 27 -7.74 -10.61 16.89
C MET A 27 -7.34 -11.33 15.60
N SER A 28 -7.09 -12.64 15.68
CA SER A 28 -6.78 -13.49 14.53
C SER A 28 -7.91 -13.48 13.51
N LEU A 29 -9.15 -13.73 13.96
CA LEU A 29 -10.31 -13.79 13.09
C LEU A 29 -10.56 -12.44 12.40
N LEU A 30 -10.50 -11.33 13.14
CA LEU A 30 -10.61 -9.98 12.59
C LEU A 30 -9.52 -9.71 11.55
N SER A 31 -8.28 -10.11 11.82
CA SER A 31 -7.18 -9.93 10.88
C SER A 31 -7.45 -10.66 9.56
N TRP A 32 -7.88 -11.92 9.61
CA TRP A 32 -8.16 -12.72 8.42
C TRP A 32 -9.35 -12.20 7.62
N ILE A 33 -10.44 -11.79 8.29
CA ILE A 33 -11.61 -11.19 7.63
C ILE A 33 -11.19 -9.94 6.85
N VAL A 34 -10.43 -9.05 7.48
CA VAL A 34 -9.98 -7.81 6.82
C VAL A 34 -8.96 -8.11 5.72
N ILE A 35 -8.04 -9.07 5.90
CA ILE A 35 -7.08 -9.49 4.85
C ILE A 35 -7.83 -9.97 3.61
N LEU A 36 -8.79 -10.88 3.76
CA LEU A 36 -9.50 -11.49 2.63
C LEU A 36 -10.38 -10.48 1.90
N THR A 37 -11.18 -9.71 2.63
CA THR A 37 -12.07 -8.69 2.06
C THR A 37 -11.27 -7.62 1.30
N LYS A 38 -10.23 -7.06 1.92
CA LYS A 38 -9.39 -6.02 1.30
C LYS A 38 -8.51 -6.55 0.18
N ALA A 39 -8.07 -7.81 0.24
CA ALA A 39 -7.32 -8.42 -0.85
C ALA A 39 -8.20 -8.55 -2.10
N TRP A 40 -9.45 -9.00 -1.95
CA TRP A 40 -10.40 -9.04 -3.07
C TRP A 40 -10.71 -7.66 -3.64
N ASP A 41 -10.98 -6.67 -2.79
CA ASP A 41 -11.19 -5.28 -3.22
C ASP A 41 -9.98 -4.78 -4.02
N LEU A 42 -8.77 -4.98 -3.51
CA LEU A 42 -7.55 -4.55 -4.16
C LEU A 42 -7.33 -5.24 -5.51
N ILE A 43 -7.58 -6.54 -5.62
CA ILE A 43 -7.47 -7.27 -6.89
C ILE A 43 -8.49 -6.72 -7.90
N ARG A 44 -9.72 -6.49 -7.46
CA ARG A 44 -10.79 -5.90 -8.28
C ARG A 44 -10.41 -4.50 -8.77
N LEU A 45 -9.93 -3.63 -7.88
CA LEU A 45 -9.47 -2.28 -8.21
C LEU A 45 -8.27 -2.31 -9.17
N LYS A 46 -7.30 -3.20 -8.95
CA LYS A 46 -6.15 -3.36 -9.86
C LYS A 46 -6.59 -3.78 -11.26
N LYS A 47 -7.56 -4.69 -11.36
CA LYS A 47 -8.14 -5.14 -12.63
C LYS A 47 -8.87 -4.00 -13.34
N MET A 48 -9.68 -3.23 -12.62
CA MET A 48 -10.35 -2.03 -13.16
C MET A 48 -9.32 -1.00 -13.64
N ALA A 49 -8.31 -0.70 -12.82
CA ALA A 49 -7.22 0.22 -13.13
C ALA A 49 -6.32 -0.27 -14.28
N HIS A 50 -6.37 -1.55 -14.64
CA HIS A 50 -5.59 -2.09 -15.73
C HIS A 50 -6.25 -1.73 -17.07
N GLY A 51 -5.62 -0.81 -17.80
CA GLY A 51 -6.11 -0.33 -19.08
C GLY A 51 -7.29 0.63 -19.01
N ALA A 52 -7.77 1.02 -17.82
CA ALA A 52 -8.82 2.05 -17.67
C ALA A 52 -8.41 3.36 -18.36
N GLU A 53 -7.22 3.87 -18.03
CA GLU A 53 -6.66 5.07 -18.65
C GLU A 53 -6.56 4.93 -20.17
N LYS A 54 -6.07 3.78 -20.66
CA LYS A 54 -5.95 3.54 -22.11
C LYS A 54 -7.33 3.54 -22.78
N ARG A 55 -8.31 2.79 -22.25
CA ARG A 55 -9.67 2.71 -22.81
C ARG A 55 -10.38 4.07 -22.80
N PHE A 56 -10.26 4.80 -21.69
CA PHE A 56 -10.84 6.13 -21.53
C PHE A 56 -10.33 7.09 -22.62
N TRP A 57 -9.01 7.20 -22.79
CA TRP A 57 -8.43 8.13 -23.77
C TRP A 57 -8.44 7.65 -25.24
N HIS A 58 -8.93 6.44 -25.53
CA HIS A 58 -9.14 5.97 -26.91
C HIS A 58 -10.59 6.14 -27.36
N SER A 59 -11.48 6.62 -26.49
CA SER A 59 -12.87 6.87 -26.84
C SER A 59 -12.98 8.23 -27.53
N ASP A 60 -13.85 8.32 -28.54
CA ASP A 60 -14.01 9.54 -29.34
C ASP A 60 -14.72 10.67 -28.58
N ASP A 61 -15.46 10.33 -27.52
CA ASP A 61 -16.22 11.25 -26.68
C ASP A 61 -16.07 10.94 -25.18
N PHE A 62 -16.20 11.96 -24.33
CA PHE A 62 -16.06 11.87 -22.89
C PHE A 62 -17.16 11.03 -22.25
N ASP A 63 -18.40 11.12 -22.75
CA ASP A 63 -19.50 10.29 -22.26
C ASP A 63 -19.28 8.81 -22.58
N HIS A 64 -18.84 8.48 -23.79
CA HIS A 64 -18.40 7.14 -24.14
C HIS A 64 -17.19 6.68 -23.31
N ALA A 65 -16.24 7.58 -23.03
CA ALA A 65 -15.09 7.29 -22.18
C ALA A 65 -15.51 6.90 -20.75
N LEU A 66 -16.50 7.58 -20.17
CA LEU A 66 -17.08 7.25 -18.86
C LEU A 66 -17.73 5.86 -18.85
N ASP A 67 -18.43 5.49 -19.92
CA ASP A 67 -19.05 4.17 -20.05
C ASP A 67 -18.00 3.04 -20.07
N THR A 68 -16.81 3.28 -20.64
CA THR A 68 -15.71 2.30 -20.62
C THR A 68 -15.14 2.02 -19.22
N LEU A 69 -15.39 2.93 -18.26
CA LEU A 69 -15.03 2.74 -16.84
C LEU A 69 -16.10 1.93 -16.09
N GLY A 70 -17.24 1.65 -16.72
CA GLY A 70 -18.36 0.87 -16.22
C GLY A 70 -19.29 1.66 -15.30
N ALA A 71 -20.55 1.25 -15.22
CA ALA A 71 -21.60 1.96 -14.45
C ALA A 71 -21.49 1.87 -12.91
N ASN A 72 -20.37 1.37 -12.38
CA ASN A 72 -20.26 1.06 -10.96
C ASN A 72 -19.63 2.25 -10.21
N ASP A 73 -20.38 2.88 -9.30
CA ASP A 73 -19.89 3.98 -8.44
C ASP A 73 -18.75 3.57 -7.51
N ALA A 74 -18.50 2.26 -7.39
CA ALA A 74 -17.34 1.72 -6.71
C ALA A 74 -16.01 1.93 -7.47
N ASN A 75 -16.02 2.32 -8.75
CA ASN A 75 -14.79 2.55 -9.52
C ASN A 75 -14.22 3.97 -9.27
N PRO A 76 -13.07 4.10 -8.58
CA PRO A 76 -12.51 5.41 -8.25
C PRO A 76 -12.06 6.21 -9.49
N PHE A 77 -11.76 5.55 -10.61
CA PHE A 77 -11.44 6.26 -11.85
C PHE A 77 -12.66 6.93 -12.46
N ARG A 78 -13.84 6.28 -12.40
CA ARG A 78 -15.09 6.86 -12.88
C ARG A 78 -15.49 8.05 -12.02
N MET A 79 -15.45 7.86 -10.69
CA MET A 79 -15.73 8.93 -9.73
C MET A 79 -14.86 10.16 -10.01
N LEU A 80 -13.56 9.96 -10.22
CA LEU A 80 -12.63 11.05 -10.52
C LEU A 80 -12.94 11.77 -11.84
N ALA A 81 -13.31 11.04 -12.89
CA ALA A 81 -13.70 11.63 -14.17
C ALA A 81 -15.02 12.42 -14.07
N VAL A 82 -16.01 11.89 -13.35
CA VAL A 82 -17.29 12.57 -13.10
C VAL A 82 -17.07 13.84 -12.28
N THR A 83 -16.34 13.76 -11.17
CA THR A 83 -15.99 14.93 -10.36
C THR A 83 -15.24 15.97 -11.17
N GLY A 84 -14.29 15.57 -12.03
CA GLY A 84 -13.57 16.51 -12.90
C GLY A 84 -14.49 17.22 -13.91
N ARG A 85 -15.48 16.51 -14.47
CA ARG A 85 -16.46 17.09 -15.40
C ARG A 85 -17.42 18.05 -14.70
N GLU A 86 -18.03 17.60 -13.61
CA GLU A 86 -18.93 18.42 -12.79
C GLU A 86 -18.21 19.67 -12.31
N ALA A 87 -16.94 19.48 -11.94
CA ALA A 87 -16.07 20.58 -11.66
C ALA A 87 -16.01 21.52 -12.89
N ALA A 88 -15.40 21.11 -14.00
CA ALA A 88 -15.22 21.99 -15.16
C ALA A 88 -16.51 22.70 -15.63
N GLN A 89 -17.68 22.06 -15.49
CA GLN A 89 -18.98 22.64 -15.80
C GLN A 89 -19.43 23.70 -14.80
N HIS A 90 -19.32 23.45 -13.48
CA HIS A 90 -19.77 24.39 -12.46
C HIS A 90 -18.98 25.71 -12.50
N HIS A 91 -17.68 25.65 -12.79
CA HIS A 91 -16.86 26.86 -13.02
C HIS A 91 -17.28 27.62 -14.29
N ARG A 92 -17.65 26.94 -15.38
CA ARG A 92 -18.13 27.62 -16.61
C ARG A 92 -19.49 28.26 -16.43
N ALA A 93 -20.38 27.63 -15.66
CA ALA A 93 -21.71 28.16 -15.34
C ALA A 93 -21.64 29.36 -14.36
N SER A 94 -20.58 29.43 -13.56
CA SER A 94 -20.35 30.49 -12.57
C SER A 94 -19.39 31.55 -13.13
N GLN A 95 -19.87 32.50 -13.95
CA GLN A 95 -19.08 33.66 -14.41
C GLN A 95 -19.24 34.90 -13.50
N PRO A 96 -18.31 35.88 -13.50
CA PRO A 96 -17.40 36.15 -12.38
C PRO A 96 -17.79 37.39 -11.53
N GLN A 97 -17.52 37.33 -10.22
CA GLN A 97 -17.31 38.52 -9.40
C GLN A 97 -15.80 38.78 -9.24
N LEU A 98 -15.43 40.03 -9.48
CA LEU A 98 -14.26 40.44 -10.26
C LEU A 98 -12.89 40.38 -9.55
N HIS A 99 -12.75 39.85 -8.34
CA HIS A 99 -11.45 39.97 -7.64
C HIS A 99 -11.01 38.77 -6.79
N ASP A 100 -11.78 37.67 -6.73
CA ASP A 100 -11.47 36.54 -5.83
C ASP A 100 -11.82 35.15 -6.41
N ALA A 101 -12.13 35.08 -7.72
CA ALA A 101 -12.42 33.82 -8.40
C ALA A 101 -11.14 33.02 -8.57
N LEU A 102 -10.98 31.94 -7.79
CA LEU A 102 -9.94 30.93 -7.95
C LEU A 102 -9.76 30.58 -9.43
N ASP A 103 -8.51 30.50 -9.90
CA ASP A 103 -8.20 29.99 -11.24
C ASP A 103 -8.86 28.62 -11.45
N ILE A 104 -9.44 28.38 -12.63
CA ILE A 104 -10.07 27.10 -12.99
C ILE A 104 -9.10 25.94 -12.74
N SER A 105 -7.81 26.16 -12.96
CA SER A 105 -6.75 25.21 -12.66
C SER A 105 -6.69 24.85 -11.17
N ASP A 106 -6.72 25.84 -10.29
CA ASP A 106 -6.64 25.65 -8.84
C ASP A 106 -7.89 24.97 -8.30
N TRP A 107 -9.05 25.41 -8.77
CA TRP A 107 -10.32 24.87 -8.32
C TRP A 107 -10.54 23.42 -8.81
N LEU A 108 -10.16 23.11 -10.05
CA LEU A 108 -10.18 21.75 -10.57
C LEU A 108 -9.18 20.86 -9.84
N THR A 109 -7.98 21.37 -9.55
CA THR A 109 -6.96 20.64 -8.77
C THR A 109 -7.48 20.28 -7.38
N ARG A 110 -8.13 21.22 -6.68
CA ARG A 110 -8.75 20.97 -5.37
C ARG A 110 -9.86 19.92 -5.44
N SER A 111 -10.72 20.00 -6.45
CA SER A 111 -11.83 19.06 -6.64
C SER A 111 -11.33 17.63 -6.93
N LEU A 112 -10.37 17.49 -7.85
CA LEU A 112 -9.74 16.20 -8.15
C LEU A 112 -8.97 15.65 -6.95
N LYS A 113 -8.24 16.50 -6.22
CA LYS A 113 -7.53 16.10 -5.00
C LYS A 113 -8.51 15.60 -3.93
N SER A 114 -9.63 16.27 -3.72
CA SER A 114 -10.65 15.84 -2.76
C SER A 114 -11.22 14.46 -3.13
N ALA A 115 -11.51 14.22 -4.41
CA ALA A 115 -11.96 12.90 -4.87
C ALA A 115 -10.90 11.80 -4.69
N ILE A 116 -9.62 12.12 -4.89
CA ILE A 116 -8.52 11.18 -4.62
C ILE A 116 -8.42 10.88 -3.12
N ASP A 117 -8.49 11.91 -2.27
CA ASP A 117 -8.38 11.75 -0.82
C ASP A 117 -9.54 10.89 -0.27
N GLU A 118 -10.76 11.05 -0.79
CA GLU A 118 -11.91 10.18 -0.47
C GLU A 118 -11.68 8.72 -0.92
N ALA A 119 -11.17 8.51 -2.15
CA ALA A 119 -10.83 7.18 -2.62
C ALA A 119 -9.72 6.53 -1.77
N VAL A 120 -8.72 7.32 -1.32
CA VAL A 120 -7.65 6.87 -0.42
C VAL A 120 -8.22 6.46 0.93
N ALA A 121 -9.09 7.28 1.52
CA ALA A 121 -9.73 6.98 2.81
C ALA A 121 -10.50 5.64 2.75
N ARG A 122 -11.28 5.43 1.68
CA ARG A 122 -11.99 4.16 1.44
C ARG A 122 -11.04 2.97 1.31
N MET A 123 -9.94 3.12 0.58
CA MET A 123 -8.91 2.08 0.42
C MET A 123 -8.15 1.77 1.73
N GLN A 124 -7.95 2.77 2.59
CA GLN A 124 -7.27 2.63 3.88
C GLN A 124 -8.17 2.19 5.03
N SER A 125 -9.50 2.29 4.88
CA SER A 125 -10.45 1.80 5.88
C SER A 125 -10.16 0.34 6.26
N GLY A 126 -10.19 0.04 7.56
CA GLY A 126 -9.93 -1.30 8.09
C GLY A 126 -8.45 -1.70 8.20
N LEU A 127 -7.51 -1.06 7.47
CA LEU A 127 -6.07 -1.37 7.61
C LEU A 127 -5.55 -1.04 9.01
N ALA A 128 -6.15 -0.08 9.70
CA ALA A 128 -5.84 0.25 11.09
C ALA A 128 -6.00 -0.97 12.01
N ILE A 129 -6.98 -1.84 11.76
CA ILE A 129 -7.20 -3.07 12.55
C ILE A 129 -5.99 -3.99 12.41
N LEU A 130 -5.48 -4.23 11.20
CA LEU A 130 -4.29 -5.06 11.01
C LEU A 130 -3.05 -4.44 11.63
N ALA A 131 -2.89 -3.11 11.52
CA ALA A 131 -1.77 -2.41 12.13
C ALA A 131 -1.79 -2.55 13.66
N SER A 132 -2.96 -2.37 14.28
CA SER A 132 -3.15 -2.54 15.72
C SER A 132 -2.98 -3.99 16.16
N VAL A 133 -3.59 -4.96 15.47
CA VAL A 133 -3.43 -6.39 15.81
C VAL A 133 -1.96 -6.82 15.65
N GLY A 134 -1.32 -6.41 14.56
CA GLY A 134 0.09 -6.72 14.31
C GLY A 134 1.05 -6.17 15.36
N SER A 135 0.77 -5.00 15.94
CA SER A 135 1.60 -4.41 17.00
C SER A 135 1.23 -4.89 18.40
N THR A 136 -0.03 -5.23 18.67
CA THR A 136 -0.51 -5.55 20.03
C THR A 136 -0.55 -7.04 20.34
N ALA A 137 -0.82 -7.91 19.37
CA ALA A 137 -0.95 -9.35 19.60
C ALA A 137 0.30 -10.01 20.27
N PRO A 138 1.55 -9.63 19.95
CA PRO A 138 2.72 -10.17 20.64
C PRO A 138 2.72 -9.83 22.14
N PHE A 139 2.29 -8.62 22.50
CA PHE A 139 2.22 -8.18 23.89
C PHE A 139 1.08 -8.85 24.65
N VAL A 140 -0.04 -9.12 23.98
CA VAL A 140 -1.13 -9.93 24.55
C VAL A 140 -0.64 -11.36 24.83
N GLY A 141 0.14 -11.95 23.91
CA GLY A 141 0.79 -13.25 24.12
C GLY A 141 1.77 -13.25 25.29
N LEU A 142 2.63 -12.22 25.35
CA LEU A 142 3.59 -12.02 26.44
C LEU A 142 2.88 -11.85 27.80
N PHE A 143 1.78 -11.08 27.84
CA PHE A 143 0.98 -10.92 29.06
C PHE A 143 0.49 -12.26 29.59
N GLY A 144 -0.06 -13.11 28.72
CA GLY A 144 -0.52 -14.43 29.16
C GLY A 144 0.61 -15.37 29.57
N THR A 145 1.82 -15.28 28.98
CA THR A 145 2.99 -16.00 29.52
C THR A 145 3.35 -15.54 30.94
N VAL A 146 3.41 -14.23 31.16
CA VAL A 146 3.79 -13.66 32.47
C VAL A 146 2.78 -14.08 33.53
N TRP A 147 1.49 -14.02 33.21
CA TRP A 147 0.43 -14.45 34.12
C TRP A 147 0.49 -15.96 34.42
N GLY A 148 0.68 -16.79 33.40
CA GLY A 148 0.79 -18.25 33.57
C GLY A 148 1.95 -18.66 34.47
N ILE A 149 3.13 -18.06 34.27
CA ILE A 149 4.30 -18.29 35.12
C ILE A 149 4.05 -17.80 36.55
N TYR A 150 3.44 -16.62 36.71
CA TYR A 150 3.10 -16.07 38.03
C TYR A 150 2.18 -17.01 38.82
N HIS A 151 1.10 -17.50 38.19
CA HIS A 151 0.17 -18.41 38.84
C HIS A 151 0.84 -19.75 39.21
N ALA A 152 1.70 -20.27 38.33
CA ALA A 152 2.48 -21.47 38.60
C ALA A 152 3.37 -21.34 39.84
N LEU A 153 4.08 -20.21 39.97
CA LEU A 153 4.96 -19.94 41.10
C LEU A 153 4.20 -19.83 42.43
N ILE A 154 3.00 -19.24 42.43
CA ILE A 154 2.13 -19.19 43.62
C ILE A 154 1.72 -20.61 44.04
N GLY A 155 1.29 -21.44 43.08
CA GLY A 155 0.89 -22.83 43.35
C GLY A 155 2.03 -23.67 43.95
N ILE A 156 3.26 -23.50 43.44
CA ILE A 156 4.43 -24.17 43.98
C ILE A 156 4.76 -23.66 45.39
N GLY A 157 4.74 -22.35 45.60
CA GLY A 157 4.99 -21.71 46.89
C GLY A 157 4.02 -22.16 47.98
N ALA A 158 2.74 -22.35 47.64
CA ALA A 158 1.75 -22.89 48.56
C ALA A 158 1.98 -24.37 48.92
N SER A 159 2.57 -25.16 48.00
CA SER A 159 2.81 -26.58 48.21
C SER A 159 4.10 -26.91 48.98
N GLY A 160 4.99 -25.93 49.19
CA GLY A 160 6.21 -26.05 49.99
C GLY A 160 7.32 -26.95 49.42
N VAL A 161 7.07 -27.69 48.32
CA VAL A 161 8.04 -28.63 47.72
C VAL A 161 8.38 -28.20 46.28
N PRO A 162 9.48 -27.46 46.07
CA PRO A 162 9.92 -27.10 44.73
C PRO A 162 10.53 -28.33 44.05
N THR A 163 9.76 -28.96 43.15
CA THR A 163 10.23 -30.03 42.26
C THR A 163 10.15 -29.54 40.82
N ILE A 164 11.16 -29.87 39.99
CA ILE A 164 11.23 -29.46 38.58
C ILE A 164 9.98 -29.90 37.81
N ASP A 165 9.46 -31.09 38.12
CA ASP A 165 8.25 -31.63 37.48
C ASP A 165 7.01 -30.76 37.69
N LYS A 166 6.93 -30.04 38.83
CA LYS A 166 5.82 -29.10 39.11
C LYS A 166 5.96 -27.75 38.42
N VAL A 167 7.16 -27.40 37.95
CA VAL A 167 7.44 -26.13 37.25
C VAL A 167 7.33 -26.31 35.73
N ALA A 168 7.82 -27.44 35.21
CA ALA A 168 8.00 -27.64 33.77
C ALA A 168 6.68 -27.57 32.97
N GLY A 169 5.60 -28.17 33.49
CA GLY A 169 4.29 -28.17 32.84
C GLY A 169 3.70 -26.75 32.68
N PRO A 170 3.42 -26.02 33.77
CA PRO A 170 2.84 -24.68 33.71
C PRO A 170 3.68 -23.66 32.93
N VAL A 171 5.02 -23.77 33.00
CA VAL A 171 5.91 -22.91 32.21
C VAL A 171 5.79 -23.22 30.72
N GLY A 172 5.71 -24.49 30.34
CA GLY A 172 5.47 -24.90 28.94
C GLY A 172 4.13 -24.38 28.41
N GLU A 173 3.06 -24.50 29.21
CA GLU A 173 1.73 -23.99 28.86
C GLU A 173 1.73 -22.47 28.67
N ALA A 174 2.44 -21.74 29.54
CA ALA A 174 2.62 -20.31 29.40
C ALA A 174 3.29 -19.97 28.06
N LEU A 175 4.40 -20.62 27.70
CA LEU A 175 5.17 -20.32 26.47
C LEU A 175 4.35 -20.45 25.19
N ILE A 176 3.37 -21.35 25.15
CA ILE A 176 2.44 -21.51 24.03
C ILE A 176 1.67 -20.21 23.76
N MET A 177 1.35 -19.43 24.79
CA MET A 177 0.61 -18.17 24.64
C MET A 177 1.40 -17.12 23.85
N THR A 178 2.72 -17.03 24.07
CA THR A 178 3.58 -16.13 23.28
C THR A 178 3.68 -16.62 21.83
N ALA A 179 3.77 -17.93 21.62
CA ALA A 179 3.75 -18.49 20.27
C ALA A 179 2.45 -18.14 19.53
N PHE A 180 1.30 -18.20 20.20
CA PHE A 180 0.02 -17.74 19.63
C PHE A 180 0.01 -16.24 19.34
N GLY A 181 0.51 -15.40 20.25
CA GLY A 181 0.63 -13.96 20.01
C GLY A 181 1.39 -13.64 18.72
N LEU A 182 2.51 -14.34 18.48
CA LEU A 182 3.29 -14.22 17.24
C LEU A 182 2.57 -14.80 16.02
N ALA A 183 1.91 -15.95 16.16
CA ALA A 183 1.14 -16.56 15.08
C ALA A 183 -0.02 -15.67 14.60
N VAL A 184 -0.59 -14.84 15.47
CA VAL A 184 -1.61 -13.84 15.13
C VAL A 184 -0.97 -12.58 14.54
N ALA A 185 0.15 -12.11 15.09
CA ALA A 185 0.80 -10.87 14.67
C ALA A 185 1.40 -10.96 13.27
N ILE A 186 2.07 -12.06 12.93
CA ILE A 186 2.81 -12.21 11.68
C ILE A 186 1.90 -12.05 10.44
N PRO A 187 0.78 -12.77 10.32
CA PRO A 187 -0.15 -12.59 9.20
C PRO A 187 -0.74 -11.18 9.14
N ALA A 188 -1.06 -10.58 10.30
CA ALA A 188 -1.62 -9.22 10.35
C ALA A 188 -0.64 -8.18 9.80
N VAL A 189 0.63 -8.23 10.20
CA VAL A 189 1.68 -7.31 9.70
C VAL A 189 1.94 -7.52 8.21
N LEU A 190 2.05 -8.78 7.76
CA LEU A 190 2.26 -9.10 6.35
C LEU A 190 1.08 -8.62 5.49
N GLY A 191 -0.15 -8.87 5.94
CA GLY A 191 -1.37 -8.40 5.30
C GLY A 191 -1.42 -6.89 5.18
N TYR A 192 -1.13 -6.16 6.28
CA TYR A 192 -1.09 -4.70 6.28
C TYR A 192 -0.09 -4.16 5.25
N ASN A 193 1.12 -4.71 5.24
CA ASN A 193 2.18 -4.28 4.34
C ASN A 193 1.85 -4.57 2.87
N ALA A 194 1.28 -5.75 2.57
CA ALA A 194 0.89 -6.14 1.22
C ALA A 194 -0.25 -5.27 0.68
N LEU A 195 -1.30 -5.05 1.48
CA LEU A 195 -2.44 -4.21 1.12
C LEU A 195 -2.03 -2.74 0.97
N SER A 196 -1.24 -2.20 1.91
CA SER A 196 -0.74 -0.83 1.84
C SER A 196 0.10 -0.58 0.58
N ARG A 197 1.00 -1.51 0.24
CA ARG A 197 1.79 -1.45 -1.00
C ARG A 197 0.91 -1.53 -2.24
N GLY A 198 -0.10 -2.39 -2.22
CA GLY A 198 -1.09 -2.51 -3.29
C GLY A 198 -1.86 -1.21 -3.52
N ASN A 199 -2.37 -0.61 -2.45
CA ASN A 199 -3.12 0.65 -2.47
C ASN A 199 -2.25 1.78 -3.06
N LYS A 200 -0.98 1.92 -2.63
CA LYS A 200 -0.04 2.90 -3.20
C LYS A 200 0.08 2.79 -4.73
N GLY A 201 0.07 1.57 -5.27
CA GLY A 201 0.08 1.34 -6.71
C GLY A 201 -1.17 1.88 -7.42
N VAL A 202 -2.36 1.69 -6.83
CA VAL A 202 -3.63 2.22 -7.37
C VAL A 202 -3.69 3.74 -7.25
N ILE A 203 -3.33 4.29 -6.09
CA ILE A 203 -3.28 5.74 -5.84
C ILE A 203 -2.36 6.44 -6.86
N SER A 204 -1.19 5.86 -7.15
CA SER A 204 -0.28 6.40 -8.17
C SER A 204 -0.92 6.46 -9.56
N LYS A 205 -1.78 5.48 -9.92
CA LYS A 205 -2.54 5.51 -11.18
C LYS A 205 -3.67 6.54 -11.16
N LEU A 206 -4.37 6.68 -10.03
CA LEU A 206 -5.40 7.72 -9.86
C LEU A 206 -4.79 9.11 -10.01
N ASN A 207 -3.65 9.37 -9.37
CA ASN A 207 -2.93 10.63 -9.52
C ASN A 207 -2.54 10.92 -10.98
N ARG A 208 -2.02 9.93 -11.71
CA ARG A 208 -1.72 10.10 -13.15
C ARG A 208 -2.97 10.44 -13.95
N PHE A 209 -4.07 9.71 -13.72
CA PHE A 209 -5.33 9.97 -14.38
C PHE A 209 -5.90 11.36 -14.05
N ALA A 210 -5.74 11.83 -12.80
CA ALA A 210 -6.12 13.17 -12.37
C ALA A 210 -5.36 14.25 -13.14
N HIS A 211 -4.04 14.09 -13.31
CA HIS A 211 -3.22 15.03 -14.09
C HIS A 211 -3.66 15.08 -15.56
N ASP A 212 -3.97 13.93 -16.16
CA ASP A 212 -4.46 13.88 -17.53
C ASP A 212 -5.83 14.57 -17.69
N LEU A 213 -6.74 14.36 -16.72
CA LEU A 213 -8.03 15.04 -16.69
C LEU A 213 -7.88 16.56 -16.50
N HIS A 214 -7.01 16.98 -15.58
CA HIS A 214 -6.72 18.39 -15.35
C HIS A 214 -6.21 19.06 -16.63
N ALA A 215 -5.22 18.46 -17.28
CA ALA A 215 -4.71 18.92 -18.56
C ALA A 215 -5.81 19.01 -19.64
N TYR A 216 -6.64 17.98 -19.76
CA TYR A 216 -7.74 17.94 -20.72
C TYR A 216 -8.75 19.06 -20.49
N PHE A 217 -9.18 19.30 -19.24
CA PHE A 217 -10.19 20.32 -18.94
C PHE A 217 -9.64 21.75 -19.01
N VAL A 218 -8.35 21.96 -18.74
CA VAL A 218 -7.72 23.30 -18.79
C VAL A 218 -7.27 23.67 -20.21
N THR A 219 -6.70 22.72 -20.95
CA THR A 219 -6.05 23.02 -22.26
C THR A 219 -6.83 22.51 -23.47
N GLY A 220 -7.86 21.67 -23.27
CA GLY A 220 -8.58 20.99 -24.35
C GLY A 220 -7.80 19.85 -25.03
N ALA A 221 -6.56 19.60 -24.60
CA ALA A 221 -5.72 18.54 -25.11
C ALA A 221 -5.09 17.73 -23.97
N ARG A 222 -4.87 16.44 -24.18
CA ARG A 222 -4.19 15.58 -23.21
C ARG A 222 -2.70 15.92 -23.15
N VAL A 223 -2.14 16.04 -21.95
CA VAL A 223 -0.68 15.97 -21.76
C VAL A 223 -0.24 14.53 -22.04
N ARG A 224 0.30 14.26 -23.23
CA ARG A 224 0.92 12.96 -23.51
C ARG A 224 2.15 12.82 -22.61
N PRO A 225 2.26 11.75 -21.79
CA PRO A 225 3.49 11.51 -21.06
C PRO A 225 4.62 11.35 -22.07
N THR A 226 5.67 12.17 -21.95
CA THR A 226 6.91 12.11 -22.72
C THR A 226 7.69 10.84 -22.35
N THR A 227 7.19 9.66 -22.72
CA THR A 227 7.89 8.38 -22.51
C THR A 227 8.40 7.78 -23.82
N GLY A 228 8.48 8.56 -24.91
CA GLY A 228 8.89 8.06 -26.22
C GLY A 228 9.87 8.92 -27.04
N GLY A 229 10.37 10.04 -26.52
CA GLY A 229 11.14 11.01 -27.32
C GLY A 229 12.67 10.95 -27.23
N THR A 230 13.25 10.36 -26.18
CA THR A 230 14.68 10.61 -25.87
C THR A 230 15.64 9.54 -26.39
N ARG A 231 15.18 8.43 -26.99
CA ARG A 231 16.10 7.41 -27.54
C ARG A 231 16.71 7.78 -28.90
N ALA A 232 16.05 8.63 -29.70
CA ALA A 232 16.59 9.04 -30.98
C ALA A 232 17.74 10.07 -30.83
N ASN A 233 17.71 10.90 -29.79
CA ASN A 233 18.71 11.95 -29.59
C ASN A 233 19.96 11.45 -28.81
N ASP A 234 19.85 10.40 -27.99
CA ASP A 234 21.02 9.84 -27.30
C ASP A 234 21.95 9.09 -28.27
N ALA A 235 21.42 8.47 -29.34
CA ALA A 235 22.25 7.82 -30.35
C ALA A 235 23.02 8.84 -31.21
N SER A 236 22.38 9.92 -31.66
CA SER A 236 23.02 11.00 -32.41
C SER A 236 24.00 11.81 -31.55
N VAL A 237 23.66 12.08 -30.28
CA VAL A 237 24.57 12.75 -29.33
C VAL A 237 25.74 11.85 -28.95
N ARG A 238 25.54 10.54 -28.73
CA ARG A 238 26.64 9.59 -28.49
C ARG A 238 27.54 9.41 -29.70
N LEU A 239 26.98 9.38 -30.92
CA LEU A 239 27.78 9.36 -32.15
C LEU A 239 28.56 10.67 -32.33
N ALA A 240 27.95 11.82 -32.07
CA ALA A 240 28.61 13.12 -32.14
C ALA A 240 29.74 13.26 -31.10
N VAL A 241 29.52 12.81 -29.86
CA VAL A 241 30.53 12.78 -28.81
C VAL A 241 31.65 11.80 -29.16
N LYS A 242 31.34 10.60 -29.67
CA LYS A 242 32.34 9.62 -30.07
C LYS A 242 33.20 10.11 -31.24
N ASN A 243 32.60 10.81 -32.21
CA ASN A 243 33.35 11.40 -33.32
C ASN A 243 34.28 12.53 -32.87
N LYS A 244 33.83 13.36 -31.92
CA LYS A 244 34.63 14.48 -31.40
C LYS A 244 35.81 14.02 -30.53
N VAL A 245 35.64 12.94 -29.76
CA VAL A 245 36.73 12.34 -28.98
C VAL A 245 37.74 11.63 -29.90
N SER A 246 37.26 10.91 -30.93
CA SER A 246 38.13 10.23 -31.90
C SER A 246 38.95 11.21 -32.74
N SER A 247 38.41 12.39 -33.09
CA SER A 247 39.17 13.41 -33.83
C SER A 247 40.21 14.11 -32.96
N ALA A 248 39.93 14.29 -31.67
CA ALA A 248 40.87 14.87 -30.71
C ALA A 248 42.07 13.95 -30.43
N ASP A 249 41.85 12.64 -30.36
CA ASP A 249 42.94 11.66 -30.17
C ASP A 249 43.76 11.41 -31.44
N ALA A 250 43.16 11.51 -32.63
CA ALA A 250 43.88 11.45 -33.89
C ALA A 250 44.84 12.65 -34.07
N GLY A 251 44.39 13.86 -33.69
CA GLY A 251 45.23 15.07 -33.71
C GLY A 251 46.39 15.01 -32.71
N ARG A 252 46.15 14.49 -31.50
CA ARG A 252 47.21 14.30 -30.51
C ARG A 252 48.25 13.26 -30.96
N ARG A 253 47.83 12.14 -31.55
CA ARG A 253 48.76 11.10 -32.04
C ARG A 253 49.61 11.53 -33.24
N ALA A 254 49.11 12.45 -34.06
CA ALA A 254 49.88 13.03 -35.15
C ALA A 254 50.99 13.98 -34.62
N ALA A 255 50.70 14.73 -33.55
CA ALA A 255 51.65 15.67 -32.93
C ALA A 255 52.84 14.98 -32.23
N TRP A 256 52.67 13.74 -31.74
CA TRP A 256 53.78 12.97 -31.13
C TRP A 256 54.72 12.31 -32.15
N ARG A 257 54.37 12.30 -33.44
CA ARG A 257 55.14 11.58 -34.48
C ARG A 257 56.07 12.48 -35.29
N SER A 258 56.04 13.80 -35.07
CA SER A 258 56.92 14.78 -35.71
C SER A 258 58.20 15.07 -34.93
N ASP A 259 58.34 14.56 -33.70
CA ASP A 259 59.38 14.96 -32.75
C ASP A 259 60.37 13.83 -32.43
N GLU A 260 60.55 12.86 -33.35
CA GLU A 260 61.60 11.84 -33.27
C GLU A 260 62.79 12.27 -34.16
N PRO A 261 63.93 12.71 -33.59
CA PRO A 261 65.14 12.98 -34.37
C PRO A 261 65.83 11.66 -34.75
N PHE A 262 65.99 11.43 -36.05
CA PHE A 262 67.02 10.52 -36.56
C PHE A 262 68.39 11.17 -36.35
N ALA A 263 69.14 10.72 -35.35
CA ALA A 263 70.61 10.59 -35.31
C ALA A 263 71.07 10.24 -33.89
#